data_AF-A0A350XKA9-F1
#
_entry.id   AF-A0A350XKA9-F1
#
_cell.length_a   1.000
_cell.length_b   1.000
_cell.length_c   1.000
_cell.angle_alpha   90.00
_cell.angle_beta   90.00
_cell.angle_gamma   90.00
#
_symmetry.space_group_name_H-M   'P 1'
#
loop_
_entity.id
_entity.type
_entity.pdbx_description
1 polymer ?
#
loop_
_entity_poly.entity_id
_entity_poly.type
_entity_poly.pdbx_seq_one_letter_code
_entity_poly.pdbx_strand_id
1 'polypeptide(L)' 'MNSIVVFYSAFFYCMIAAHFFRVWLKYFQKDYPQLSAEDKLRSKVVLALATIFWPLVVPLAYLELLQAKRTQERI' A
#
# COMPACT_ATOMS: atom_id res chain seq x y z
N MET A 1 25.07 17.43 -3.17
CA MET A 1 24.37 16.35 -2.44
C MET A 1 25.31 15.16 -2.35
N ASN A 2 25.56 14.63 -1.14
CA ASN A 2 26.45 13.47 -0.99
C ASN A 2 25.80 12.25 -1.66
N SER A 3 26.45 11.67 -2.68
CA SER A 3 25.95 10.47 -3.38
C SER A 3 25.66 9.31 -2.44
N ILE A 4 26.44 9.20 -1.35
CA ILE A 4 26.25 8.23 -0.27
C ILE A 4 24.88 8.39 0.42
N VAL A 5 24.50 9.63 0.73
CA VAL A 5 23.21 9.91 1.39
C VAL A 5 22.04 9.54 0.48
N VAL A 6 22.13 9.90 -0.80
CA VAL A 6 21.10 9.54 -1.80
C VAL A 6 20.95 8.02 -1.91
N PHE A 7 22.06 7.29 -1.92
CA PHE A 7 22.05 5.83 -1.98
C PHE A 7 21.34 5.20 -0.77
N TYR A 8 21.71 5.62 0.46
CA TYR A 8 21.07 5.10 1.67
C TYR A 8 19.58 5.46 1.75
N SER A 9 19.20 6.68 1.36
CA SER A 9 17.80 7.08 1.32
C SER A 9 16.99 6.27 0.31
N ALA A 10 17.53 6.04 -0.89
CA ALA A 10 16.86 5.22 -1.91
C ALA A 10 16.74 3.75 -1.45
N PHE A 11 17.79 3.20 -0.84
CA PHE A 11 17.77 1.85 -0.30
C PHE A 11 16.69 1.69 0.78
N PHE A 12 16.62 2.63 1.73
CA PHE A 12 15.61 2.62 2.78
C PHE A 12 14.19 2.76 2.22
N TYR A 13 13.98 3.63 1.24
CA TYR A 13 12.71 3.78 0.53
C TYR A 13 12.27 2.46 -0.11
N CYS A 14 13.19 1.79 -0.82
CA CYS A 14 12.92 0.50 -1.46
C CYS A 14 12.64 -0.62 -0.45
N MET A 15 13.33 -0.65 0.70
CA MET A 15 13.05 -1.63 1.75
C MET A 15 11.63 -1.49 2.31
N ILE A 16 11.21 -0.25 2.58
CA ILE A 16 9.84 0.02 3.07
C ILE A 16 8.81 -0.32 2.01
N ALA A 17 9.02 0.10 0.77
CA ALA A 17 8.13 -0.23 -0.35
C ALA A 17 7.99 -1.75 -0.52
N ALA A 18 9.09 -2.51 -0.45
CA ALA A 18 9.07 -3.97 -0.52
C ALA A 18 8.31 -4.60 0.67
N HIS A 19 8.43 -4.02 1.87
CA HIS A 19 7.65 -4.45 3.03
C HIS A 19 6.14 -4.27 2.79
N PHE A 20 5.71 -3.06 2.42
CA PHE A 20 4.29 -2.79 2.13
C PHE A 20 3.75 -3.64 0.99
N PHE A 21 4.53 -3.78 -0.09
CA PHE A 21 4.15 -4.63 -1.22
C PHE A 21 3.88 -6.07 -0.77
N ARG A 22 4.73 -6.66 0.09
CA ARG A 22 4.52 -8.02 0.59
C ARG A 22 3.26 -8.13 1.45
N VAL A 23 3.01 -7.14 2.31
CA VAL A 23 1.82 -7.10 3.15
C VAL A 23 0.56 -7.02 2.29
N TRP A 24 0.49 -6.05 1.39
CA TRP A 24 -0.66 -5.88 0.50
C TRP A 24 -0.84 -7.02 -0.49
N LEU A 25 0.25 -7.59 -1.02
CA LEU A 25 0.19 -8.77 -1.88
C LEU A 25 -0.42 -9.97 -1.14
N LYS A 26 -0.07 -10.16 0.14
CA LYS A 26 -0.67 -11.22 0.97
C LYS A 26 -2.18 -11.05 1.11
N TYR A 27 -2.66 -9.83 1.35
CA TYR A 27 -4.10 -9.55 1.38
C TYR A 27 -4.75 -9.76 0.01
N PHE A 28 -4.11 -9.24 -1.05
CA PHE A 28 -4.58 -9.45 -2.43
C PHE A 28 -4.71 -10.92 -2.80
N GLN A 29 -3.74 -11.77 -2.41
CA GLN A 29 -3.78 -13.21 -2.64
C GLN A 29 -4.89 -13.91 -1.85
N LYS A 30 -5.23 -13.43 -0.65
CA LYS A 30 -6.34 -13.96 0.14
C LYS A 30 -7.68 -13.74 -0.56
N ASP A 31 -7.86 -12.60 -1.21
CA ASP A 31 -9.11 -12.25 -1.89
C ASP A 31 -9.14 -12.73 -3.36
N TYR A 32 -7.99 -13.14 -3.88
CA TYR A 32 -7.79 -13.62 -5.26
C TYR A 32 -8.75 -14.72 -5.75
N PRO A 33 -9.15 -15.74 -4.94
CA PRO A 33 -10.06 -16.78 -5.39
C PRO A 33 -11.47 -16.25 -5.72
N GLN A 34 -11.84 -15.10 -5.16
CA GLN A 34 -13.19 -14.54 -5.21
C GLN A 34 -13.35 -13.49 -6.34
N LEU A 35 -12.24 -13.07 -6.94
CA LEU A 35 -12.19 -11.99 -7.93
C LEU A 35 -12.30 -12.49 -9.37
N SER A 36 -13.06 -11.76 -10.19
CA SER A 36 -13.09 -11.92 -11.65
C SER A 36 -11.72 -11.64 -12.29
N ALA A 37 -11.50 -12.12 -13.51
CA ALA A 37 -10.25 -11.91 -14.24
C ALA A 37 -9.94 -10.42 -14.46
N GLU A 38 -10.97 -9.59 -14.68
CA GLU A 38 -10.82 -8.15 -14.86
C GLU A 38 -10.46 -7.45 -13.55
N ASP A 39 -11.11 -7.81 -12.44
CA ASP A 39 -10.84 -7.23 -11.13
C ASP A 39 -9.44 -7.60 -10.61
N LYS A 40 -8.93 -8.78 -10.98
CA LYS A 40 -7.55 -9.18 -10.73
C LYS A 40 -6.54 -8.24 -11.40
N LEU A 41 -6.78 -7.87 -12.66
CA LEU A 41 -5.90 -6.93 -13.37
C LEU A 41 -5.96 -5.54 -12.73
N ARG A 42 -7.16 -5.03 -12.46
CA ARG A 42 -7.35 -3.73 -11.80
C ARG A 42 -6.66 -3.69 -10.43
N SER A 43 -6.83 -4.72 -9.63
CA SER A 43 -6.22 -4.81 -8.29
C SER A 43 -4.69 -4.90 -8.34
N LYS A 44 -4.11 -5.56 -9.36
CA LYS A 44 -2.65 -5.55 -9.57
C LYS A 44 -2.12 -4.15 -9.90
N VAL A 45 -2.86 -3.38 -10.71
CA VAL A 45 -2.51 -1.98 -11.00
C VAL A 45 -2.59 -1.14 -9.73
N VAL A 46 -3.66 -1.29 -8.94
CA VAL A 46 -3.81 -0.60 -7.65
C VAL A 46 -2.67 -0.98 -6.69
N LEU A 47 -2.28 -2.25 -6.60
CA LEU A 47 -1.18 -2.70 -5.76
C LEU A 47 0.16 -2.06 -6.17
N ALA A 48 0.43 -1.95 -7.48
CA ALA A 48 1.63 -1.32 -8.00
C ALA A 48 1.64 0.19 -7.68
N LEU A 49 0.53 0.89 -7.95
CA LEU A 49 0.39 2.31 -7.64
C LEU A 49 0.50 2.57 -6.13
N ALA A 50 -0.17 1.77 -5.31
CA ALA A 50 -0.11 1.86 -3.86
C ALA A 50 1.34 1.75 -3.35
N THR A 51 2.13 0.84 -3.94
CA THR A 51 3.53 0.59 -3.56
C THR A 51 4.45 1.72 -4.00
N ILE A 52 4.26 2.27 -5.19
CA ILE A 52 5.05 3.41 -5.67
C ILE A 52 4.76 4.66 -4.84
N PHE A 53 3.47 4.90 -4.56
CA PHE A 53 2.98 6.07 -3.84
C PHE A 53 2.71 5.78 -2.35
N TRP A 54 3.41 4.81 -1.76
CA TRP A 54 3.22 4.41 -0.37
C TRP A 54 3.28 5.57 0.64
N PRO A 55 4.13 6.62 0.47
CA PRO A 55 4.16 7.73 1.42
C PRO A 55 2.87 8.54 1.46
N LEU A 56 2.05 8.51 0.39
CA LEU A 56 0.75 9.18 0.32
C LEU A 56 -0.39 8.22 0.68
N VAL A 57 -0.30 6.98 0.19
CA VAL A 57 -1.34 5.97 0.35
C VAL A 57 -1.49 5.55 1.81
N VAL A 58 -0.38 5.39 2.54
CA VAL A 58 -0.41 4.97 3.95
C VAL A 58 -1.13 5.99 4.86
N PRO A 59 -0.81 7.31 4.81
CA PRO A 59 -1.56 8.32 5.55
C PRO A 59 -3.04 8.39 5.17
N LEU A 60 -3.37 8.31 3.88
CA LEU A 60 -4.75 8.34 3.41
C LEU A 60 -5.54 7.14 3.94
N ALA A 61 -4.98 5.93 3.84
CA ALA A 61 -5.60 4.72 4.39
C ALA A 61 -5.80 4.84 5.90
N TYR A 62 -4.84 5.43 6.63
CA TYR A 62 -5.00 5.68 8.06
C TYR A 62 -6.13 6.67 8.37
N LEU A 63 -6.28 7.72 7.58
CA LEU A 63 -7.38 8.69 7.74
C LEU A 63 -8.74 8.03 7.48
N GLU A 64 -8.86 7.19 6.46
CA GLU A 64 -10.08 6.42 6.19
C GLU A 64 -10.43 5.48 7.34
N LEU A 65 -9.44 4.75 7.87
CA LEU A 65 -9.63 3.89 9.05
C LEU A 65 -10.09 4.68 10.27
N LEU A 66 -9.51 5.87 10.49
CA LEU A 66 -9.89 6.75 11.60
C LEU A 66 -11.32 7.29 11.43
N GLN A 67 -11.72 7.61 10.21
CA GLN A 67 -13.10 8.02 9.91
C GLN A 67 -14.08 6.86 10.14
N ALA A 68 -13.77 5.66 9.66
CA ALA A 68 -14.60 4.47 9.86
C ALA A 68 -14.81 4.17 11.36
N LYS A 69 -13.73 4.24 12.16
CA LYS A 69 -13.80 4.04 13.61
C LYS A 69 -14.69 5.08 14.31
N ARG A 70 -14.55 6.37 13.96
CA ARG A 70 -15.38 7.44 14.54
C ARG A 70 -16.85 7.31 14.18
N THR A 71 -17.17 6.85 12.97
CA THR A 71 -18.56 6.59 12.55
C THR A 71 -19.15 5.45 13.35
N GLN A 72 -18.40 4.37 13.58
CA GLN A 72 -18.87 3.23 14.38
C GLN A 72 -19.09 3.58 15.86
N GLU A 73 -18.32 4.50 16.44
CA GLU A 73 -18.50 4.95 17.84
C GLU A 73 -19.69 5.92 18.01
N ARG A 74 -20.24 6.47 16.92
CA ARG A 74 -21.39 7.40 16.95
C ARG A 74 -22.75 6.71 16.80
N ILE A 75 -22.77 5.45 16.38
CA ILE A 75 -23.99 4.64 16.14
C ILE A 75 -24.22 3.76 17.37
#